data_AF-K9R9V1-F1
#
_entry.id   AF-K9R9V1-F1
#
_cell.length_a   1.000
_cell.length_b   1.000
_cell.length_c   1.000
_cell.angle_alpha   90.00
_cell.angle_beta   90.00
_cell.angle_gamma   90.00
#
_symmetry.space_group_name_H-M   'P 1'
#
loop_
_entity.id
_entity.type
_entity.pdbx_description
1 polymer ?
#
loop_
_entity_poly.entity_id
_entity_poly.type
_entity_poly.pdbx_seq_one_letter_code
_entity_poly.pdbx_strand_id
1 'polypeptide(L)'
;MIILQWKTTIACCILLPLTNLSPVIASEIKQSVKQIPQGIATGHNSQNIPKVELSPGYGVNISFIKSEEIVEKVWLDNPTFASLDVDGCLSTEGKECEKEGATVIHLRRIKPLKVKQLPLSNTSLLTVIAKGKSGRKVYLFKVAMRDKTPNFHTLEIIPDIKISSETTQFSNIKNNEELQLLSRGLKLVSKRGLIHRESRLWSRIANFLVKVEMGESVDNAARKSGISMRLVNRLIELGSLRSRGQRKVRSWGLPKWSNFSRQGAGGSN
;
A
#
# COMPACT_ATOMS: atom_id res chain seq x y z
N MET A 1 50.15 -78.27 19.21
CA MET A 1 49.41 -77.61 20.30
C MET A 1 48.92 -76.27 19.77
N ILE A 2 47.60 -76.20 19.55
CA ILE A 2 46.87 -75.12 18.89
C ILE A 2 46.62 -73.99 19.88
N ILE A 3 46.91 -72.73 19.53
CA ILE A 3 46.07 -71.58 19.92
C ILE A 3 46.07 -70.57 18.76
N LEU A 4 44.92 -70.46 18.09
CA LEU A 4 44.60 -69.45 17.08
C LEU A 4 44.45 -68.07 17.73
N GLN A 5 45.06 -67.06 17.11
CA GLN A 5 44.89 -65.65 17.40
C GLN A 5 43.59 -65.13 16.79
N TRP A 6 42.66 -64.64 17.60
CA TRP A 6 41.47 -63.91 17.14
C TRP A 6 41.64 -62.41 17.37
N LYS A 7 41.59 -61.64 16.28
CA LYS A 7 41.55 -60.17 16.30
C LYS A 7 40.12 -59.72 16.59
N THR A 8 39.91 -59.07 17.72
CA THR A 8 38.65 -58.39 18.07
C THR A 8 38.61 -57.01 17.41
N THR A 9 37.72 -56.84 16.44
CA THR A 9 37.38 -55.57 15.83
C THR A 9 36.34 -54.86 16.70
N ILE A 10 36.71 -53.73 17.31
CA ILE A 10 35.78 -52.88 18.06
C ILE A 10 35.02 -52.01 17.07
N ALA A 11 33.73 -52.30 16.86
CA ALA A 11 32.82 -51.45 16.10
C ALA A 11 32.35 -50.27 16.97
N CYS A 12 32.83 -49.07 16.63
CA CYS A 12 32.42 -47.82 17.28
C CYS A 12 31.08 -47.34 16.68
N CYS A 13 29.97 -47.61 17.36
CA CYS A 13 28.66 -47.01 17.03
C CYS A 13 28.62 -45.56 17.52
N ILE A 14 28.89 -44.61 16.63
CA ILE A 14 28.69 -43.18 16.88
C ILE A 14 27.19 -42.89 16.77
N LEU A 15 26.50 -42.80 17.91
CA LEU A 15 25.14 -42.28 18.00
C LEU A 15 25.19 -40.76 17.80
N LEU A 16 24.80 -40.27 16.63
CA LEU A 16 24.57 -38.85 16.38
C LEU A 16 23.28 -38.44 17.10
N PRO A 17 23.30 -37.44 18.02
CA PRO A 17 22.07 -36.93 18.59
C PRO A 17 21.28 -36.18 17.52
N LEU A 18 20.05 -36.63 17.27
CA LEU A 18 19.04 -35.88 16.53
C LEU A 18 18.72 -34.60 17.33
N THR A 19 19.44 -33.52 17.04
CA THR A 19 19.10 -32.20 17.55
C THR A 19 17.83 -31.72 16.84
N ASN A 20 16.71 -31.71 17.56
CA ASN A 20 15.50 -31.01 17.18
C ASN A 20 15.83 -29.52 17.00
N LEU A 21 16.01 -29.10 15.75
CA LEU A 21 16.03 -27.68 15.40
C LEU A 21 14.63 -27.13 15.68
N SER A 22 14.50 -26.35 16.75
CA SER A 22 13.27 -25.58 16.99
C SER A 22 12.98 -24.73 15.76
N PRO A 23 11.74 -24.71 15.25
CA PRO A 23 11.39 -23.80 14.18
C PRO A 23 11.60 -22.37 14.68
N VAL A 24 12.56 -21.67 14.08
CA VAL A 24 12.72 -20.24 14.26
C VAL A 24 11.39 -19.60 13.84
N ILE A 25 10.66 -19.10 14.85
CA ILE A 25 9.45 -18.30 14.61
C ILE A 25 9.93 -17.06 13.86
N ALA A 26 9.49 -16.94 12.61
CA ALA A 26 9.70 -15.76 11.79
C ALA A 26 9.24 -14.53 12.60
N SER A 27 10.18 -13.64 12.92
CA SER A 27 9.89 -12.35 13.54
C SER A 27 8.86 -11.62 12.68
N GLU A 28 7.75 -11.23 13.31
CA GLU A 28 6.75 -10.34 12.75
C GLU A 28 7.45 -9.07 12.27
N ILE A 29 7.57 -8.85 10.96
CA ILE A 29 8.07 -7.59 10.42
C ILE A 29 7.00 -6.53 10.72
N LYS A 30 7.04 -5.95 11.92
CA LYS A 30 6.30 -4.73 12.25
C LYS A 30 6.89 -3.63 11.39
N GLN A 31 6.23 -3.36 10.28
CA GLN A 31 6.65 -2.36 9.32
C GLN A 31 6.63 -0.99 10.02
N SER A 32 7.81 -0.48 10.38
CA SER A 32 7.99 0.78 11.12
C SER A 32 7.60 2.02 10.32
N VAL A 33 7.33 1.84 9.03
CA VAL A 33 6.97 2.87 8.04
C VAL A 33 5.59 2.56 7.47
N LYS A 34 4.71 3.57 7.46
CA LYS A 34 3.40 3.53 6.79
C LYS A 34 3.41 4.49 5.61
N GLN A 35 3.17 3.98 4.41
CA GLN A 35 3.09 4.80 3.22
C GLN A 35 1.70 5.43 3.05
N ILE A 36 1.67 6.70 2.65
CA ILE A 36 0.45 7.47 2.39
C ILE A 36 0.57 8.12 1.01
N PRO A 37 -0.29 7.77 0.04
CA PRO A 37 -0.39 8.47 -1.23
C PRO A 37 -0.74 9.95 -1.06
N GLN A 38 -0.09 10.81 -1.85
CA GLN A 38 -0.33 12.27 -1.85
C GLN A 38 -1.81 12.63 -1.93
N GLY A 39 -2.57 11.99 -2.82
CA GLY A 39 -3.98 12.27 -3.02
C GLY A 39 -4.86 11.94 -1.81
N ILE A 40 -4.43 11.01 -0.96
CA ILE A 40 -5.12 10.74 0.32
C ILE A 40 -4.80 11.84 1.32
N ALA A 41 -3.53 12.22 1.45
CA ALA A 41 -3.10 13.22 2.44
C ALA A 41 -3.50 14.67 2.07
N THR A 42 -3.80 14.94 0.80
CA THR A 42 -4.36 16.22 0.32
C THR A 42 -5.90 16.27 0.36
N GLY A 43 -6.56 15.17 0.73
CA GLY A 43 -8.04 15.09 0.78
C GLY A 43 -8.72 14.91 -0.59
N HIS A 44 -7.98 14.79 -1.69
CA HIS A 44 -8.56 14.61 -3.03
C HIS A 44 -9.11 13.19 -3.29
N ASN A 45 -8.52 12.15 -2.70
CA ASN A 45 -8.81 10.73 -2.98
C ASN A 45 -9.37 9.95 -1.77
N SER A 46 -9.71 10.63 -0.68
CA SER A 46 -10.21 10.00 0.55
C SER A 46 -11.13 10.94 1.31
N GLN A 47 -12.25 10.42 1.81
CA GLN A 47 -13.10 11.13 2.78
C GLN A 47 -12.46 11.22 4.17
N ASN A 48 -11.41 10.44 4.44
CA ASN A 48 -10.75 10.37 5.74
C ASN A 48 -9.35 11.00 5.69
N ILE A 49 -9.13 11.97 6.58
CA ILE A 49 -7.83 12.60 6.84
C ILE A 49 -6.90 11.58 7.52
N PRO A 50 -5.66 11.37 7.05
CA PRO A 50 -4.72 10.47 7.70
C PRO A 50 -4.46 10.84 9.16
N LYS A 51 -4.39 9.82 10.03
CA LYS A 51 -4.17 10.01 11.46
C LYS A 51 -2.70 9.83 11.83
N VAL A 52 -2.18 10.76 12.63
CA VAL A 52 -0.87 10.72 13.29
C VAL A 52 -1.12 10.50 14.79
N GLU A 53 -0.62 9.41 15.34
CA GLU A 53 -0.84 9.06 16.74
C GLU A 53 0.43 9.29 17.55
N LEU A 54 0.35 10.16 18.56
CA LEU A 54 1.49 10.53 19.39
C LEU A 54 1.42 9.79 20.72
N SER A 55 2.39 8.90 20.93
CA SER A 55 2.52 8.08 22.14
C SER A 55 3.61 8.60 23.07
N PRO A 56 3.45 8.52 24.40
CA PRO A 56 4.49 8.92 25.34
C PRO A 56 5.80 8.18 25.07
N GLY A 57 6.92 8.89 25.06
CA GLY A 57 8.25 8.32 24.81
C GLY A 57 8.59 8.02 23.34
N TYR A 58 7.67 8.27 22.40
CA TYR A 58 7.89 8.04 20.97
C TYR A 58 7.65 9.30 20.14
N GLY A 59 8.49 9.49 19.13
CA GLY A 59 8.27 10.46 18.05
C GLY A 59 7.67 9.81 16.81
N VAL A 60 7.06 10.64 15.96
CA VAL A 60 6.57 10.24 14.64
C VAL A 60 7.13 11.20 13.60
N ASN A 61 7.69 10.64 12.54
CA ASN A 61 8.18 11.38 11.38
C ASN A 61 7.13 11.39 10.27
N ILE A 62 7.00 12.50 9.56
CA ILE A 62 6.27 12.61 8.30
C ILE A 62 7.29 13.00 7.24
N SER A 63 7.59 12.09 6.32
CA SER A 63 8.63 12.26 5.30
C SER A 63 8.02 12.56 3.93
N PHE A 64 8.47 13.64 3.32
CA PHE A 64 8.16 14.07 1.96
C PHE A 64 9.28 13.73 0.96
N ILE A 65 10.30 13.00 1.40
CA ILE A 65 11.47 12.64 0.58
C ILE A 65 11.04 11.82 -0.65
N LYS A 66 10.19 10.79 -0.47
CA LYS A 66 9.72 9.95 -1.60
C LYS A 66 8.82 10.71 -2.56
N SER A 67 8.08 11.69 -2.08
CA SER A 67 7.27 12.58 -2.91
C SER A 67 8.09 13.62 -3.67
N GLU A 68 9.38 13.76 -3.38
CA GLU A 68 10.25 14.81 -3.92
C GLU A 68 9.66 16.22 -3.68
N GLU A 69 9.10 16.43 -2.48
CA GLU A 69 8.46 17.69 -2.09
C GLU A 69 9.20 18.35 -0.94
N ILE A 70 9.28 19.69 -1.02
CA ILE A 70 9.88 20.55 0.00
C ILE A 70 8.74 21.19 0.79
N VAL A 71 8.73 20.98 2.10
CA VAL A 71 7.84 21.65 3.05
C VAL A 71 8.27 23.11 3.17
N GLU A 72 7.33 24.02 2.89
CA GLU A 72 7.52 25.46 3.02
C GLU A 72 6.91 25.99 4.31
N LYS A 73 5.74 25.47 4.71
CA LYS A 73 5.03 25.91 5.92
C LYS A 73 4.38 24.74 6.62
N VAL A 74 4.30 24.83 7.94
CA VAL A 74 3.60 23.85 8.76
C VAL A 74 3.06 24.51 10.01
N TRP A 75 1.85 24.13 10.42
CA TRP A 75 1.28 24.57 11.69
C TRP A 75 0.35 23.51 12.27
N LEU A 76 0.19 23.58 13.59
CA LEU A 76 -0.76 22.81 14.37
C LEU A 76 -1.83 23.75 14.92
N ASP A 77 -3.10 23.41 14.69
CA ASP A 77 -4.22 24.21 15.21
C ASP A 77 -4.27 24.18 16.75
N ASN A 78 -3.83 23.08 17.38
CA ASN A 78 -3.74 22.92 18.82
C ASN A 78 -2.36 22.35 19.22
N PRO A 79 -1.37 23.21 19.55
CA PRO A 79 -0.04 22.77 19.95
C PRO A 79 0.06 22.36 21.43
N THR A 80 -1.04 22.36 22.21
CA THR A 80 -0.97 22.21 23.67
C THR A 80 -0.43 20.86 24.14
N PHE A 81 -0.39 19.84 23.27
CA PHE A 81 0.05 18.49 23.62
C PHE A 81 1.10 17.89 22.67
N ALA A 82 1.53 18.65 21.67
CA ALA A 82 2.49 18.21 20.67
C ALA A 82 3.55 19.29 20.47
N SER A 83 4.79 18.86 20.23
CA SER A 83 5.81 19.73 19.67
C SER A 83 6.18 19.26 18.28
N LEU A 84 6.58 20.22 17.46
CA LEU A 84 6.90 20.06 16.06
C LEU A 84 8.33 20.53 15.82
N ASP A 85 9.07 19.75 15.05
CA ASP A 85 10.40 20.08 14.56
C ASP A 85 10.54 19.64 13.10
N VAL A 86 11.56 20.15 12.41
CA VAL A 86 11.82 19.81 11.00
C VAL A 86 13.31 19.62 10.73
N ASP A 87 13.65 18.85 9.70
CA ASP A 87 15.04 18.60 9.28
C ASP A 87 15.70 19.75 8.50
N GLY A 88 15.03 20.90 8.39
CA GLY A 88 15.48 22.05 7.63
C GLY A 88 15.03 23.37 8.24
N CYS A 89 14.96 24.42 7.43
CA CYS A 89 14.58 25.76 7.89
C CYS A 89 13.27 26.18 7.24
N LEU A 90 12.27 26.53 8.04
CA LEU A 90 11.02 27.10 7.55
C LEU A 90 11.03 28.60 7.85
N SER A 91 11.02 29.42 6.81
CA SER A 91 10.96 30.87 6.96
C SER A 91 9.64 31.24 7.63
N THR A 92 9.74 31.88 8.78
CA THR A 92 8.59 32.40 9.55
C THR A 92 8.81 33.88 9.77
N GLU A 93 7.76 34.62 10.13
CA GLU A 93 7.90 36.04 10.45
C GLU A 93 8.95 36.21 11.58
N GLY A 94 10.11 36.78 11.24
CA GLY A 94 11.23 36.97 12.16
C GLY A 94 12.38 35.96 12.08
N LYS A 95 12.34 34.96 11.18
CA LYS A 95 13.46 34.03 10.94
C LYS A 95 13.77 33.92 9.46
N GLU A 96 14.89 34.51 9.05
CA GLU A 96 15.44 34.36 7.71
C GLU A 96 16.24 33.05 7.61
N CYS A 97 15.96 32.28 6.55
CA CYS A 97 16.67 31.05 6.24
C CYS A 97 17.60 31.29 5.04
N GLU A 98 18.88 30.92 5.14
CA GLU A 98 19.78 30.93 3.96
C GLU A 98 19.29 29.95 2.88
N LYS A 99 18.74 28.81 3.33
CA LYS A 99 18.07 27.80 2.49
C LYS A 99 16.76 27.42 3.16
N GLU A 100 15.66 27.84 2.55
CA GLU A 100 14.32 27.51 3.01
C GLU A 100 13.90 26.12 2.50
N GLY A 101 13.23 25.38 3.37
CA GLY A 101 12.68 24.08 3.07
C GLY A 101 13.03 23.03 4.12
N ALA A 102 12.11 22.10 4.31
CA ALA A 102 12.32 20.86 5.03
C ALA A 102 11.76 19.68 4.21
N THR A 103 12.22 18.47 4.47
CA THR A 103 11.68 17.25 3.86
C THR A 103 11.07 16.29 4.87
N VAL A 104 11.37 16.47 6.15
CA VAL A 104 10.86 15.65 7.25
C VAL A 104 10.33 16.54 8.35
N ILE A 105 9.11 16.24 8.79
CA ILE A 105 8.49 16.83 9.98
C ILE A 105 8.55 15.80 11.09
N HIS A 106 9.10 16.18 12.24
CA HIS A 106 9.12 15.39 13.46
C HIS A 106 8.06 15.89 14.44
N LEU A 107 7.22 14.99 14.92
CA LEU A 107 6.22 15.28 15.94
C LEU A 107 6.46 14.40 17.17
N ARG A 108 6.36 15.00 18.36
CA ARG A 108 6.39 14.28 19.62
C ARG A 108 5.33 14.78 20.57
N ARG A 109 4.80 13.88 21.40
CA ARG A 109 3.91 14.24 22.50
C ARG A 109 4.71 15.00 23.56
N ILE A 110 4.13 16.06 24.10
CA ILE A 110 4.64 16.78 25.26
C ILE A 110 3.68 16.63 26.44
N LYS A 111 4.13 17.04 27.63
CA LYS A 111 3.22 17.22 28.76
C LYS A 111 2.17 18.27 28.38
N PRO A 112 0.86 17.99 28.48
CA PRO A 112 -0.17 18.93 28.08
C PRO A 112 -0.03 20.28 28.79
N LEU A 113 0.02 21.34 27.99
CA LEU A 113 0.08 22.73 28.43
C LEU A 113 -1.34 23.27 28.59
N LYS A 114 -1.55 24.08 29.64
CA LYS A 114 -2.80 24.81 29.84
C LYS A 114 -2.63 26.22 29.29
N VAL A 115 -3.21 26.49 28.12
CA VAL A 115 -3.17 27.81 27.48
C VAL A 115 -4.54 28.47 27.65
N LYS A 116 -4.56 29.70 28.17
CA LYS A 116 -5.81 30.47 28.28
C LYS A 116 -6.40 30.64 26.87
N GLN A 117 -7.72 30.46 26.73
CA GLN A 117 -8.47 30.59 25.47
C GLN A 117 -8.33 29.46 24.45
N LEU A 118 -7.50 28.43 24.68
CA LEU A 118 -7.52 27.21 23.86
C LEU A 118 -8.31 26.10 24.55
N PRO A 119 -9.25 25.43 23.85
CA PRO A 119 -9.98 24.31 24.43
C PRO A 119 -9.03 23.15 24.72
N LEU A 120 -9.25 22.47 25.85
CA LEU A 120 -8.57 21.22 26.15
C LEU A 120 -9.04 20.15 25.15
N SER A 121 -8.17 19.78 24.22
CA SER A 121 -8.42 18.74 23.24
C SER A 121 -7.22 17.81 23.14
N ASN A 122 -7.50 16.52 22.97
CA ASN A 122 -6.50 15.47 22.71
C ASN A 122 -6.22 15.28 21.21
N THR A 123 -6.74 16.18 20.36
CA THR A 123 -6.53 16.19 18.92
C THR A 123 -6.18 17.58 18.41
N SER A 124 -5.47 17.60 17.28
CA SER A 124 -5.14 18.79 16.50
C SER A 124 -5.22 18.44 15.02
N LEU A 125 -5.51 19.42 14.18
CA LEU A 125 -5.19 19.33 12.77
C LEU A 125 -3.76 19.83 12.56
N LEU A 126 -2.98 19.11 11.75
CA LEU A 126 -1.70 19.54 11.23
C LEU A 126 -1.92 19.89 9.77
N THR A 127 -1.56 21.11 9.39
CA THR A 127 -1.57 21.55 7.99
C THR A 127 -0.14 21.73 7.53
N VAL A 128 0.20 21.13 6.40
CA VAL A 128 1.52 21.24 5.78
C VAL A 128 1.36 21.80 4.38
N ILE A 129 2.14 22.81 4.05
CA ILE A 129 2.27 23.34 2.70
C ILE A 129 3.59 22.85 2.14
N ALA A 130 3.53 22.10 1.05
CA ALA A 130 4.71 21.56 0.40
C ALA A 130 4.68 21.83 -1.11
N LYS A 131 5.85 22.00 -1.71
CA LYS A 131 6.06 22.30 -3.11
C LYS A 131 6.89 21.20 -3.76
N GLY A 132 6.40 20.67 -4.87
CA GLY A 132 7.12 19.73 -5.71
C GLY A 132 6.98 20.07 -7.19
N LYS A 133 7.40 19.14 -8.06
CA LYS A 133 7.35 19.32 -9.52
C LYS A 133 5.95 19.60 -10.07
N SER A 134 4.91 19.07 -9.42
CA SER A 134 3.50 19.29 -9.80
C SER A 134 2.88 20.58 -9.26
N GLY A 135 3.68 21.43 -8.61
CA GLY A 135 3.20 22.64 -7.94
C GLY A 135 3.06 22.48 -6.43
N ARG A 136 2.43 23.49 -5.82
CA ARG A 136 2.24 23.65 -4.39
C ARG A 136 0.97 22.92 -3.94
N LYS A 137 1.03 22.21 -2.81
CA LYS A 137 -0.08 21.41 -2.27
C LYS A 137 -0.26 21.66 -0.78
N VAL A 138 -1.50 21.42 -0.32
CA VAL A 138 -1.89 21.46 1.08
C VAL A 138 -2.16 20.04 1.55
N TYR A 139 -1.46 19.62 2.59
CA TYR A 139 -1.64 18.32 3.23
C TYR A 139 -2.27 18.49 4.61
N LEU A 140 -3.17 17.57 4.95
CA LEU A 140 -3.89 17.57 6.21
C LEU A 140 -3.64 16.26 6.95
N PHE A 141 -3.33 16.35 8.24
CA PHE A 141 -3.20 15.20 9.12
C PHE A 141 -3.93 15.45 10.43
N LYS A 142 -4.69 14.45 10.89
CA LYS A 142 -5.30 14.48 12.22
C LYS A 142 -4.30 13.96 13.23
N VAL A 143 -3.75 14.84 14.04
CA VAL A 143 -2.84 14.50 15.15
C VAL A 143 -3.67 14.19 16.39
N ALA A 144 -3.38 13.08 17.06
CA ALA A 144 -4.10 12.66 18.25
C ALA A 144 -3.17 12.03 19.29
N MET A 145 -3.46 12.26 20.57
CA MET A 145 -2.81 11.51 21.65
C MET A 145 -3.23 10.04 21.61
N ARG A 146 -2.29 9.14 21.93
CA ARG A 146 -2.55 7.71 22.13
C ARG A 146 -1.68 7.20 23.29
N ASP A 147 -2.22 6.31 24.11
CA ASP A 147 -1.51 5.74 25.27
C ASP A 147 -1.00 4.31 25.03
N LYS A 148 -0.80 3.95 23.76
CA LYS A 148 -0.29 2.63 23.33
C LYS A 148 0.99 2.81 22.53
N THR A 149 1.87 1.81 22.53
CA THR A 149 3.01 1.77 21.62
C THR A 149 2.52 1.94 20.17
N PRO A 150 3.13 2.83 19.38
CA PRO A 150 2.68 3.08 18.02
C PRO A 150 3.01 1.88 17.12
N ASN A 151 2.19 1.67 16.10
CA ASN A 151 2.40 0.59 15.12
C ASN A 151 3.49 0.95 14.09
N PHE A 152 3.72 2.24 13.88
CA PHE A 152 4.69 2.81 12.95
C PHE A 152 5.24 4.11 13.55
N HIS A 153 6.47 4.45 13.21
CA HIS A 153 7.15 5.68 13.64
C HIS A 153 7.37 6.66 12.50
N THR A 154 7.14 6.24 11.26
CA THR A 154 7.29 7.09 10.08
C THR A 154 6.07 6.96 9.18
N LEU A 155 5.51 8.10 8.80
CA LEU A 155 4.60 8.25 7.69
C LEU A 155 5.41 8.70 6.47
N GLU A 156 5.37 7.94 5.40
CA GLU A 156 6.08 8.25 4.16
C GLU A 156 5.07 8.71 3.11
N ILE A 157 5.16 9.97 2.69
CA ILE A 157 4.33 10.50 1.62
C ILE A 157 4.91 10.05 0.30
N ILE A 158 4.12 9.26 -0.43
CA ILE A 158 4.51 8.72 -1.73
C ILE A 158 3.73 9.44 -2.83
N PRO A 159 4.35 9.71 -3.99
CA PRO A 159 3.63 10.24 -5.15
C PRO A 159 2.37 9.43 -5.39
N ASP A 160 1.29 10.11 -5.76
CA ASP A 160 0.21 9.38 -6.39
C ASP A 160 0.80 8.66 -7.60
N ILE A 161 0.46 7.39 -7.76
CA ILE A 161 0.79 6.67 -8.99
C ILE A 161 0.08 7.44 -10.10
N LYS A 162 0.81 8.34 -10.76
CA LYS A 162 0.48 8.86 -12.08
C LYS A 162 0.55 7.64 -12.96
N ILE A 163 -0.57 6.95 -13.11
CA ILE A 163 -0.79 6.22 -14.34
C ILE A 163 -0.77 7.34 -15.35
N SER A 164 0.36 7.51 -16.04
CA SER A 164 0.37 8.30 -17.24
C SER A 164 -0.78 7.73 -18.05
N SER A 165 -1.84 8.53 -18.18
CA SER A 165 -2.59 8.56 -19.41
C SER A 165 -1.58 8.98 -20.48
N GLU A 166 -0.61 8.12 -20.78
CA GLU A 166 -0.30 7.89 -22.17
C GLU A 166 -1.63 7.40 -22.70
N THR A 167 -2.38 8.35 -23.22
CA THR A 167 -3.23 8.20 -24.38
C THR A 167 -2.35 7.55 -25.47
N THR A 168 -1.92 6.31 -25.27
CA THR A 168 -1.92 5.38 -26.37
C THR A 168 -3.39 5.33 -26.74
N GLN A 169 -3.67 5.92 -27.89
CA GLN A 169 -4.94 5.88 -28.57
C GLN A 169 -5.44 4.43 -28.62
N PHE A 170 -6.10 3.98 -27.56
CA PHE A 170 -6.99 2.83 -27.62
C PHE A 170 -8.39 3.34 -27.94
N SER A 171 -8.48 4.24 -28.93
CA SER A 171 -9.74 4.72 -29.47
C SER A 171 -10.40 3.68 -30.38
N ASN A 172 -9.76 2.54 -30.66
CA ASN A 172 -10.30 1.51 -31.55
C ASN A 172 -9.66 0.13 -31.29
N ILE A 173 -9.99 -0.54 -30.17
CA ILE A 173 -9.77 -1.98 -30.07
C ILE A 173 -11.05 -2.64 -29.55
N LYS A 174 -11.53 -3.63 -30.31
CA LYS A 174 -12.75 -4.39 -30.03
C LYS A 174 -12.70 -5.02 -28.63
N ASN A 175 -13.81 -4.90 -27.90
CA ASN A 175 -14.07 -5.35 -26.52
C ASN A 175 -13.50 -6.74 -26.13
N ASN A 176 -13.22 -7.62 -27.08
CA ASN A 176 -12.71 -8.97 -26.84
C ASN A 176 -11.22 -9.05 -26.46
N GLU A 177 -10.36 -8.16 -26.98
CA GLU A 177 -8.92 -8.22 -26.66
C GLU A 177 -8.63 -7.66 -25.27
N GLU A 178 -9.31 -6.57 -24.89
CA GLU A 178 -9.19 -5.96 -23.57
C GLU A 178 -9.72 -6.89 -22.47
N LEU A 179 -10.83 -7.60 -22.73
CA LEU A 179 -11.37 -8.59 -21.81
C LEU A 179 -10.39 -9.75 -21.55
N GLN A 180 -9.67 -10.20 -22.59
CA GLN A 180 -8.63 -11.21 -22.44
C GLN A 180 -7.45 -10.71 -21.61
N LEU A 181 -7.00 -9.48 -21.84
CA LEU A 181 -5.93 -8.87 -21.04
C LEU A 181 -6.37 -8.72 -19.58
N LEU A 182 -7.60 -8.27 -19.34
CA LEU A 182 -8.13 -8.10 -18.00
C LEU A 182 -8.26 -9.44 -17.25
N SER A 183 -8.78 -10.47 -17.92
CA SER A 183 -8.83 -11.84 -17.38
C SER A 183 -7.44 -12.37 -17.03
N ARG A 184 -6.43 -12.12 -17.87
CA ARG A 184 -5.04 -12.50 -17.60
C ARG A 184 -4.46 -11.74 -16.41
N GLY A 185 -4.68 -10.43 -16.33
CA GLY A 185 -4.25 -9.60 -15.21
C GLY A 185 -4.85 -10.05 -13.89
N LEU A 186 -6.15 -10.37 -13.88
CA LEU A 186 -6.85 -10.90 -12.71
C LEU A 186 -6.27 -12.24 -12.23
N LYS A 187 -5.96 -13.15 -13.16
CA LYS A 187 -5.29 -14.42 -12.83
C LYS A 187 -3.92 -14.19 -12.22
N LEU A 188 -3.16 -13.22 -12.74
CA LEU A 188 -1.82 -12.90 -12.23
C LEU A 188 -1.87 -12.36 -10.79
N VAL A 189 -2.75 -11.41 -10.50
CA VAL A 189 -2.89 -10.84 -9.15
C VAL A 189 -3.44 -11.85 -8.15
N SER A 190 -4.34 -12.74 -8.59
CA SER A 190 -4.84 -13.83 -7.75
C SER A 190 -3.75 -14.85 -7.44
N LYS A 191 -2.93 -15.25 -8.44
CA LYS A 191 -1.78 -16.13 -8.23
C LYS A 191 -0.74 -15.53 -7.28
N ARG A 192 -0.57 -14.20 -7.30
CA ARG A 192 0.35 -13.48 -6.41
C ARG A 192 -0.23 -13.18 -5.02
N GLY A 193 -1.44 -13.66 -4.70
CA GLY A 193 -2.08 -13.43 -3.41
C GLY A 193 -2.50 -11.98 -3.16
N LEU A 194 -2.51 -11.11 -4.18
CA LEU A 194 -2.86 -9.69 -4.04
C LEU A 194 -4.38 -9.48 -3.91
N ILE A 195 -5.18 -10.45 -4.39
CA ILE A 195 -6.64 -10.45 -4.29
C ILE A 195 -7.10 -11.88 -3.98
N HIS A 196 -7.88 -12.04 -2.90
CA HIS A 196 -8.49 -13.32 -2.52
C HIS A 196 -9.86 -13.50 -3.20
N ARG A 197 -10.21 -14.74 -3.56
CA ARG A 197 -11.47 -15.08 -4.26
C ARG A 197 -12.73 -14.76 -3.46
N GLU A 198 -12.63 -14.80 -2.14
CA GLU A 198 -13.75 -14.50 -1.22
C GLU A 198 -13.86 -13.01 -0.91
N SER A 199 -12.94 -12.18 -1.41
CA SER A 199 -12.96 -10.75 -1.13
C SER A 199 -14.11 -10.04 -1.84
N ARG A 200 -14.65 -9.01 -1.20
CA ARG A 200 -15.64 -8.10 -1.81
C ARG A 200 -15.11 -7.48 -3.11
N LEU A 201 -13.80 -7.24 -3.20
CA LEU A 201 -13.16 -6.72 -4.41
C LEU A 201 -13.24 -7.72 -5.58
N TRP A 202 -13.03 -9.02 -5.31
CA TRP A 202 -13.18 -10.08 -6.31
C TRP A 202 -14.60 -10.12 -6.88
N SER A 203 -15.61 -10.09 -6.01
CA SER A 203 -17.02 -10.06 -6.43
C SER A 203 -17.34 -8.87 -7.34
N ARG A 204 -16.82 -7.68 -7.02
CA ARG A 204 -17.00 -6.49 -7.87
C ARG A 204 -16.32 -6.61 -9.23
N ILE A 205 -15.12 -7.20 -9.28
CA ILE A 205 -14.41 -7.45 -10.55
C ILE A 205 -15.15 -8.51 -11.38
N ALA A 206 -15.67 -9.56 -10.76
CA ALA A 206 -16.48 -10.58 -11.44
C ALA A 206 -17.75 -9.98 -12.05
N ASN A 207 -18.49 -9.17 -11.28
CA ASN A 207 -19.69 -8.47 -11.77
C ASN A 207 -19.38 -7.50 -12.91
N PHE A 208 -18.21 -6.85 -12.88
CA PHE A 208 -17.73 -6.03 -13.98
C PHE A 208 -17.48 -6.86 -15.25
N LEU A 209 -16.77 -7.99 -15.14
CA LEU A 209 -16.47 -8.88 -16.27
C LEU A 209 -17.75 -9.36 -16.96
N VAL A 210 -18.73 -9.82 -16.18
CA VAL A 210 -20.03 -10.28 -16.69
C VAL A 210 -20.74 -9.18 -17.49
N LYS A 211 -20.73 -7.94 -16.99
CA LYS A 211 -21.38 -6.80 -17.69
C LYS A 211 -20.69 -6.47 -19.01
N VAL A 212 -19.37 -6.48 -19.05
CA VAL A 212 -18.61 -6.28 -20.30
C VAL A 212 -18.86 -7.41 -21.28
N GLU A 213 -18.94 -8.66 -20.82
CA GLU A 213 -19.32 -9.82 -21.64
C GLU A 213 -20.75 -9.71 -22.21
N MET A 214 -21.66 -9.09 -21.47
CA MET A 214 -23.03 -8.78 -21.91
C MET A 214 -23.11 -7.61 -22.91
N GLY A 215 -21.97 -7.06 -23.34
CA GLY A 215 -21.91 -5.97 -24.33
C GLY A 215 -22.02 -4.57 -23.71
N GLU A 216 -21.98 -4.44 -22.39
CA GLU A 216 -21.93 -3.14 -21.75
C GLU A 216 -20.55 -2.49 -21.94
N SER A 217 -20.51 -1.18 -22.22
CA SER A 217 -19.25 -0.44 -22.33
C SER A 217 -18.44 -0.54 -21.02
N VAL A 218 -17.12 -0.62 -21.14
CA VAL A 218 -16.19 -0.74 -20.01
C VAL A 218 -16.45 0.31 -18.92
N ASP A 219 -16.63 1.58 -19.27
CA ASP A 219 -16.90 2.65 -18.30
C ASP A 219 -18.22 2.45 -17.53
N ASN A 220 -19.30 2.10 -18.23
CA ASN A 220 -20.59 1.83 -17.59
C ASN A 220 -20.52 0.59 -16.68
N ALA A 221 -19.92 -0.50 -17.16
CA ALA A 221 -19.73 -1.71 -16.37
C ALA A 221 -18.89 -1.43 -15.11
N ALA A 222 -17.83 -0.63 -15.21
CA ALA A 222 -16.96 -0.27 -14.10
C ALA A 222 -17.74 0.52 -13.04
N ARG A 223 -18.47 1.57 -13.47
CA ARG A 223 -19.34 2.36 -12.59
C ARG A 223 -20.38 1.48 -11.89
N LYS A 224 -21.14 0.69 -12.63
CA LYS A 224 -22.22 -0.15 -12.06
C LYS A 224 -21.71 -1.28 -11.17
N SER A 225 -20.46 -1.70 -11.32
CA SER A 225 -19.83 -2.70 -10.45
C SER A 225 -19.00 -2.07 -9.34
N GLY A 226 -18.97 -0.74 -9.29
CA GLY A 226 -18.27 0.06 -8.29
C GLY A 226 -16.75 -0.07 -8.36
N ILE A 227 -16.17 -0.47 -9.48
CA ILE A 227 -14.71 -0.50 -9.62
C ILE A 227 -14.22 0.75 -10.33
N SER A 228 -13.06 1.26 -9.94
CA SER A 228 -12.48 2.41 -10.61
C SER A 228 -11.86 2.01 -11.94
N MET A 229 -11.91 2.91 -12.94
CA MET A 229 -11.21 2.71 -14.21
C MET A 229 -9.68 2.57 -14.01
N ARG A 230 -9.15 3.16 -12.93
CA ARG A 230 -7.77 2.93 -12.48
C ARG A 230 -7.46 1.46 -12.22
N LEU A 231 -8.36 0.73 -11.54
CA LEU A 231 -8.20 -0.70 -11.29
C LEU A 231 -8.31 -1.51 -12.59
N VAL A 232 -9.27 -1.16 -13.44
CA VAL A 232 -9.47 -1.78 -14.76
C VAL A 232 -8.19 -1.67 -15.60
N ASN A 233 -7.65 -0.46 -15.76
CA ASN A 233 -6.44 -0.20 -16.53
C ASN A 233 -5.23 -0.94 -15.94
N ARG A 234 -5.11 -1.00 -14.61
CA ARG A 234 -4.03 -1.74 -13.95
C ARG A 234 -4.11 -3.25 -14.22
N LEU A 235 -5.31 -3.83 -14.25
CA LEU A 235 -5.49 -5.24 -14.59
C LEU A 235 -5.12 -5.51 -16.06
N ILE A 236 -5.53 -4.63 -16.97
CA ILE A 236 -5.17 -4.74 -18.40
C ILE A 236 -3.64 -4.65 -18.57
N GLU A 237 -3.01 -3.67 -17.93
CA GLU A 237 -1.55 -3.50 -17.93
C GLU A 237 -0.84 -4.77 -17.45
N LEU A 238 -1.27 -5.33 -16.32
CA LEU A 238 -0.72 -6.58 -15.78
C LEU A 238 -0.93 -7.77 -16.72
N GLY A 239 -2.06 -7.81 -17.43
CA GLY A 239 -2.34 -8.81 -18.46
C GLY A 239 -1.46 -8.68 -19.70
N SER A 240 -0.98 -7.47 -20.00
CA SER A 240 -0.13 -7.15 -21.15
C SER A 240 1.35 -7.46 -20.93
N LEU A 241 1.80 -7.61 -19.68
CA LEU A 241 3.23 -7.76 -19.31
C LEU A 241 3.92 -8.99 -19.92
N ARG A 242 3.18 -10.00 -20.42
CA ARG A 242 3.78 -11.14 -21.14
C ARG A 242 3.91 -10.92 -22.66
N SER A 243 3.20 -9.95 -23.24
CA SER A 243 3.24 -9.68 -24.68
C SER A 243 4.48 -8.92 -25.14
N ARG A 244 5.18 -8.19 -24.24
CA ARG A 244 6.43 -7.47 -24.59
C ARG A 244 7.68 -8.35 -24.59
N GLY A 245 7.62 -9.58 -24.06
CA GLY A 245 8.79 -10.44 -23.86
C GLY A 245 8.88 -11.67 -24.79
N GLN A 246 7.90 -11.94 -25.65
CA GLN A 246 7.91 -13.13 -26.51
C GLN A 246 7.33 -12.86 -27.90
N ARG A 247 8.12 -12.24 -28.78
CA ARG A 247 8.06 -12.51 -30.22
C ARG A 247 9.12 -13.55 -30.57
N LYS A 248 8.91 -14.80 -30.16
CA LYS A 248 9.36 -15.99 -30.91
C LYS A 248 8.83 -17.29 -30.27
N VAL A 249 8.18 -18.08 -31.13
CA VAL A 249 7.97 -19.55 -31.08
C VAL A 249 6.69 -20.10 -30.41
N ARG A 250 5.80 -20.54 -31.33
CA ARG A 250 4.92 -21.74 -31.40
C ARG A 250 3.77 -21.95 -30.40
N SER A 251 2.55 -21.80 -30.98
CA SER A 251 1.41 -22.74 -30.94
C SER A 251 1.45 -23.84 -29.88
N TRP A 252 0.64 -23.68 -28.82
CA TRP A 252 0.04 -24.78 -28.05
C TRP A 252 -1.34 -24.35 -27.51
N GLY A 253 -2.26 -25.32 -27.45
CA GLY A 253 -3.72 -25.16 -27.44
C GLY A 253 -4.37 -24.49 -26.22
N LEU A 254 -5.55 -23.93 -26.47
CA LEU A 254 -6.43 -23.28 -25.50
C LEU A 254 -7.27 -24.31 -24.71
N PRO A 255 -7.45 -24.17 -23.39
CA PRO A 255 -8.55 -24.80 -22.68
C PRO A 255 -9.84 -23.94 -22.82
N LYS A 256 -10.95 -24.59 -23.18
CA LYS A 256 -12.29 -24.00 -23.25
C LYS A 256 -12.78 -23.59 -21.86
N TRP A 257 -13.27 -22.36 -21.77
CA TRP A 257 -13.99 -21.82 -20.60
C TRP A 257 -15.48 -22.06 -20.79
N SER A 258 -15.96 -23.21 -20.35
CA SER A 258 -17.38 -23.49 -20.16
C SER A 258 -17.50 -24.19 -18.83
N ASN A 259 -17.78 -23.44 -17.76
CA ASN A 259 -18.34 -23.90 -16.47
C ASN A 259 -18.28 -22.75 -15.47
N PHE A 260 -19.11 -21.73 -15.69
CA PHE A 260 -19.45 -20.78 -14.63
C PHE A 260 -20.89 -20.31 -14.80
N SER A 261 -21.84 -21.24 -14.74
CA SER A 261 -23.27 -20.98 -14.57
C SER A 261 -23.98 -22.28 -14.20
N ARG A 262 -23.95 -22.62 -12.91
CA ARG A 262 -25.02 -23.38 -12.22
C ARG A 262 -24.62 -23.58 -10.77
N GLN A 263 -25.17 -22.75 -9.90
CA GLN A 263 -25.67 -23.15 -8.58
C GLN A 263 -26.40 -21.95 -7.96
N GLY A 264 -27.67 -22.13 -7.61
CA GLY A 264 -28.39 -21.26 -6.69
C GLY A 264 -29.64 -20.55 -7.22
N ALA A 265 -30.66 -21.30 -7.66
CA ALA A 265 -32.05 -20.86 -7.59
C ALA A 265 -32.95 -22.09 -7.45
N GLY A 266 -33.07 -22.60 -6.21
CA GLY A 266 -34.12 -23.53 -5.81
C GLY A 266 -35.28 -22.71 -5.24
N GLY A 267 -36.42 -22.75 -5.92
CA GLY A 267 -37.62 -22.01 -5.57
C GLY A 267 -38.45 -22.68 -4.47
N SER A 268 -39.24 -21.83 -3.84
CA SER A 268 -40.44 -22.18 -3.08
C SER A 268 -41.64 -22.27 -4.03
N ASN A 269 -42.34 -23.39 -3.98
CA ASN A 269 -43.80 -23.51 -4.06
C ASN A 269 -44.20 -24.79 -3.31
#